data_AF-A0A662CDM4-F1
#
_entry.id   AF-A0A662CDM4-F1
#
_cell.length_a   1.000
_cell.length_b   1.000
_cell.length_c   1.000
_cell.angle_alpha   90.00
_cell.angle_beta   90.00
_cell.angle_gamma   90.00
#
_symmetry.space_group_name_H-M   'P 1'
#
loop_
_entity.id
_entity.type
_entity.pdbx_description
1 polymer ?
#
loop_
_entity_poly.entity_id
_entity_poly.type
_entity_poly.pdbx_seq_one_letter_code
_entity_poly.pdbx_strand_id
1 'polypeptide(L)'
;MIIGLFILLISVINYINLSTARSSIRAREVGVRKVFGAHRTQLIKQFMGESFLLCLLSYLIAMLLVEAALPSFNAFTGKEVSVDYSDARFLFGVIAILIFTGILSGSYPAFLLSSFIPARTLKGEVKSGPVSFRRVLVILQFSIAILMIICTGMVYRQLTYIQNRNLGINTDQVIYVPVV
;
A
#
# COMPACT_ATOMS: atom_id res chain seq x y z
N MET A 1 -0.38 14.42 0.57
CA MET A 1 -1.24 13.49 1.35
C MET A 1 -2.00 12.50 0.46
N ILE A 2 -2.74 12.96 -0.55
CA ILE A 2 -3.57 12.10 -1.44
C ILE A 2 -2.75 11.00 -2.15
N ILE A 3 -1.55 11.31 -2.64
CA ILE A 3 -0.66 10.34 -3.29
C ILE A 3 -0.28 9.19 -2.34
N GLY A 4 0.06 9.52 -1.09
CA GLY A 4 0.41 8.50 -0.08
C GLY A 4 -0.75 7.56 0.23
N LEU A 5 -1.98 8.07 0.26
CA LEU A 5 -3.18 7.25 0.44
C LEU A 5 -3.38 6.27 -0.73
N PHE A 6 -3.20 6.71 -1.97
CA PHE A 6 -3.31 5.83 -3.13
C PHE A 6 -2.23 4.75 -3.15
N ILE A 7 -0.98 5.10 -2.83
CA ILE A 7 0.13 4.13 -2.74
C ILE A 7 -0.17 3.10 -1.65
N LEU A 8 -0.62 3.54 -0.47
CA LEU A 8 -1.00 2.65 0.62
C LEU A 8 -2.12 1.68 0.21
N LEU A 9 -3.14 2.18 -0.49
CA LEU A 9 -4.25 1.38 -0.98
C LEU A 9 -3.79 0.35 -2.03
N ILE A 10 -2.90 0.73 -2.96
CA ILE A 10 -2.27 -0.19 -3.90
C ILE A 10 -1.49 -1.29 -3.15
N SER A 11 -0.69 -0.93 -2.16
CA SER A 11 0.12 -1.88 -1.39
C SER A 11 -0.73 -2.88 -0.61
N VAL A 12 -1.82 -2.42 0.03
CA VAL A 12 -2.76 -3.30 0.74
C VAL A 12 -3.42 -4.28 -0.23
N ILE A 13 -3.91 -3.79 -1.38
CA ILE A 13 -4.54 -4.66 -2.39
C ILE A 13 -3.52 -5.67 -2.95
N ASN A 14 -2.30 -5.23 -3.22
CA ASN A 14 -1.24 -6.10 -3.69
C ASN A 14 -0.95 -7.24 -2.70
N TYR A 15 -0.83 -6.90 -1.42
CA TYR A 15 -0.63 -7.89 -0.37
C TYR A 15 -1.80 -8.87 -0.28
N ILE A 16 -3.05 -8.39 -0.31
CA ILE A 16 -4.24 -9.25 -0.32
C ILE A 16 -4.20 -10.21 -1.51
N ASN A 17 -3.86 -9.72 -2.71
CA ASN A 17 -3.78 -10.52 -3.93
C ASN A 17 -2.68 -11.59 -3.83
N LEU A 18 -1.50 -11.23 -3.32
CA LEU A 18 -0.37 -12.15 -3.12
C LEU A 18 -0.68 -13.22 -2.07
N SER A 19 -1.22 -12.80 -0.92
CA SER A 19 -1.61 -13.71 0.17
C SER A 19 -2.72 -14.66 -0.27
N THR A 20 -3.70 -14.17 -1.02
CA THR A 20 -4.75 -14.98 -1.65
C THR A 20 -4.17 -15.99 -2.65
N ALA A 21 -3.21 -15.60 -3.49
CA ALA A 21 -2.55 -16.51 -4.42
C ALA A 21 -1.77 -17.62 -3.69
N ARG A 22 -1.10 -17.30 -2.58
CA ARG A 22 -0.41 -18.25 -1.71
C ARG A 22 -1.35 -19.13 -0.88
N SER A 23 -2.62 -18.72 -0.74
CA SER A 23 -3.63 -19.45 0.04
C SER A 23 -3.88 -20.85 -0.53
N SER A 24 -3.77 -21.05 -1.84
CA SER A 24 -3.90 -22.38 -2.47
C SER A 24 -2.82 -23.36 -1.99
N ILE A 25 -1.60 -22.87 -1.72
CA ILE A 25 -0.50 -23.68 -1.18
C ILE A 25 -0.79 -24.03 0.29
N ARG A 26 -1.25 -23.04 1.06
CA ARG A 26 -1.62 -23.20 2.48
C ARG A 26 -2.94 -23.94 2.70
N ALA A 27 -3.75 -24.14 1.66
CA ALA A 27 -5.05 -24.80 1.77
C ALA A 27 -4.93 -26.27 2.20
N ARG A 28 -3.88 -26.97 1.76
CA ARG A 28 -3.59 -28.36 2.17
C ARG A 28 -3.28 -28.45 3.67
N GLU A 29 -2.46 -27.53 4.18
CA GLU A 29 -2.11 -27.43 5.60
C GLU A 29 -3.34 -27.14 6.47
N VAL A 30 -4.17 -26.18 6.05
CA VAL A 30 -5.43 -25.84 6.74
C VAL A 30 -6.43 -27.00 6.69
N GLY A 31 -6.50 -27.72 5.58
CA GLY A 31 -7.32 -28.92 5.43
C GLY A 31 -6.94 -30.01 6.43
N VAL A 32 -5.64 -30.29 6.58
CA VAL A 32 -5.12 -31.23 7.58
C VAL A 32 -5.47 -30.77 9.00
N ARG A 33 -5.23 -29.50 9.33
CA ARG A 33 -5.57 -28.94 10.66
C ARG A 33 -7.06 -29.05 11.00
N LYS A 34 -7.96 -28.81 10.04
CA LYS A 34 -9.41 -28.95 10.25
C LYS A 34 -9.83 -30.40 10.50
N VAL A 35 -9.18 -31.37 9.85
CA VAL A 35 -9.42 -32.80 10.11
C VAL A 35 -8.99 -33.18 11.53
N PHE A 36 -7.92 -32.56 12.05
CA PHE A 36 -7.49 -32.69 13.45
C PHE A 36 -8.27 -31.80 14.42
N GLY A 37 -9.42 -31.25 14.03
CA GLY A 37 -10.33 -30.53 14.94
C GLY A 37 -10.07 -29.02 15.07
N ALA A 38 -9.20 -28.41 14.26
CA ALA A 38 -8.98 -26.97 14.32
C ALA A 38 -10.25 -26.18 13.94
N HIS A 39 -10.70 -25.31 14.85
CA HIS A 39 -11.86 -24.46 14.62
C HIS A 39 -11.55 -23.27 13.69
N ARG A 40 -12.58 -22.81 12.96
CA ARG A 40 -12.49 -21.69 12.02
C ARG A 40 -11.90 -20.42 12.65
N THR A 41 -12.27 -20.14 13.90
CA THR A 41 -11.84 -18.96 14.66
C THR A 41 -10.35 -19.02 15.03
N GLN A 42 -9.81 -20.20 15.30
CA GLN A 42 -8.38 -20.39 15.59
C GLN A 42 -7.52 -20.05 14.36
N LEU A 43 -7.95 -20.51 13.19
CA LEU A 43 -7.27 -20.20 11.91
C LEU A 43 -7.34 -18.70 11.58
N ILE A 44 -8.49 -18.06 11.78
CA ILE A 44 -8.64 -16.62 11.55
C ILE A 44 -7.70 -15.82 12.46
N LYS A 45 -7.68 -16.13 13.77
CA LYS A 45 -6.79 -15.45 14.73
C LYS A 45 -5.31 -15.63 14.37
N GLN A 46 -4.92 -16.84 13.97
CA GLN A 46 -3.55 -17.14 13.56
C GLN A 46 -3.13 -16.32 12.33
N PHE A 47 -3.94 -16.33 11.25
CA PHE A 47 -3.59 -15.60 10.03
C PHE A 47 -3.66 -14.09 10.21
N MET A 48 -4.62 -13.58 10.98
CA MET A 48 -4.68 -12.15 11.31
C MET A 48 -3.45 -11.71 12.11
N GLY A 49 -3.00 -12.54 13.07
CA GLY A 49 -1.78 -12.30 13.83
C GLY A 49 -0.52 -12.33 12.97
N GLU A 50 -0.40 -13.29 12.04
CA GLU A 50 0.72 -13.35 11.09
C GLU A 50 0.78 -12.09 10.21
N SER A 51 -0.36 -11.66 9.65
CA SER A 51 -0.43 -10.43 8.86
C SER A 51 -0.11 -9.18 9.68
N PHE A 52 -0.63 -9.08 10.91
CA PHE A 52 -0.36 -7.96 11.79
C PHE A 52 1.13 -7.86 12.18
N LEU A 53 1.77 -8.99 12.51
CA LEU A 53 3.20 -9.05 12.80
C LEU A 53 4.05 -8.63 11.59
N LEU A 54 3.68 -9.06 10.39
CA LEU A 54 4.34 -8.64 9.16
C LEU A 54 4.18 -7.13 8.92
N CYS A 55 3.01 -6.56 9.17
CA CYS A 55 2.79 -5.11 9.09
C CYS A 55 3.66 -4.36 10.11
N LEU A 56 3.73 -4.84 11.35
CA LEU A 56 4.54 -4.24 12.41
C LEU A 56 6.04 -4.24 12.05
N LEU A 57 6.58 -5.38 11.60
CA LEU A 57 7.96 -5.49 11.15
C LEU A 57 8.24 -4.59 9.95
N SER A 58 7.33 -4.57 8.97
CA SER A 58 7.46 -3.71 7.79
C SER A 58 7.47 -2.23 8.16
N TYR A 59 6.67 -1.84 9.14
CA TYR A 59 6.63 -0.48 9.66
C TYR A 59 7.95 -0.08 10.35
N LEU A 60 8.52 -0.94 11.19
CA LEU A 60 9.83 -0.71 11.82
C LEU A 60 10.93 -0.50 10.77
N ILE A 61 10.96 -1.35 9.74
CA ILE A 61 11.90 -1.22 8.62
C ILE A 61 11.67 0.09 7.88
N ALA A 62 10.42 0.47 7.63
CA ALA A 62 10.10 1.72 6.95
C ALA A 62 10.60 2.95 7.73
N MET A 63 10.45 2.97 9.07
CA MET A 63 10.95 4.07 9.91
C MET A 63 12.47 4.18 9.86
N LEU A 64 13.19 3.04 9.91
CA LEU A 64 14.65 3.03 9.74
C LEU A 64 15.08 3.56 8.37
N LEU A 65 14.35 3.21 7.30
CA LEU A 65 14.63 3.70 5.96
C LEU A 65 14.34 5.21 5.82
N VAL A 66 13.29 5.71 6.47
CA VAL A 66 12.97 7.14 6.48
C VAL A 66 14.09 7.92 7.16
N GLU A 67 14.52 7.51 8.36
CA GLU A 67 15.64 8.14 9.08
C GLU A 67 16.94 8.11 8.26
N ALA A 68 17.24 6.99 7.61
CA ALA A 68 18.42 6.89 6.75
C ALA A 68 18.34 7.78 5.50
N ALA A 69 17.14 8.01 4.96
CA ALA A 69 16.94 8.78 3.72
C ALA A 69 16.79 10.29 3.96
N LEU A 70 16.35 10.71 5.15
CA LEU A 70 16.10 12.12 5.49
C LEU A 70 17.31 13.04 5.28
N PRO A 71 18.55 12.70 5.72
CA PRO A 71 19.71 13.55 5.51
C PRO A 71 19.97 13.85 4.03
N SER A 72 19.91 12.81 3.19
CA SER A 72 20.09 12.92 1.74
C SER A 72 18.97 13.75 1.10
N PHE A 73 17.73 13.58 1.56
CA PHE A 73 16.59 14.35 1.08
C PHE A 73 16.69 15.84 1.46
N ASN A 74 17.11 16.13 2.69
CA ASN A 74 17.31 17.48 3.20
C ASN A 74 18.44 18.19 2.43
N ALA A 75 19.55 17.50 2.19
CA ALA A 75 20.65 18.03 1.38
C ALA A 75 20.22 18.32 -0.07
N PHE A 76 19.42 17.45 -0.67
CA PHE A 76 18.94 17.62 -2.04
C PHE A 76 17.92 18.76 -2.18
N THR A 77 17.04 18.94 -1.19
CA THR A 77 15.96 19.93 -1.25
C THR A 77 16.32 21.26 -0.60
N GLY A 78 17.44 21.34 0.12
CA GLY A 78 17.82 22.50 0.91
C GLY A 78 16.83 22.80 2.05
N LYS A 79 16.12 21.79 2.54
CA LYS A 79 15.12 21.90 3.61
C LYS A 79 15.57 21.14 4.85
N GLU A 80 15.08 21.57 6.01
CA GLU A 80 15.27 20.87 7.28
C GLU A 80 13.99 20.13 7.65
N VAL A 81 13.80 18.94 7.06
CA VAL A 81 12.71 18.04 7.43
C VAL A 81 13.20 17.07 8.48
N SER A 82 12.55 17.04 9.64
CA SER A 82 12.79 16.06 10.70
C SER A 82 11.47 15.37 11.08
N VAL A 83 11.58 14.17 11.64
CA VAL A 83 10.43 13.44 12.20
C VAL A 83 10.37 13.77 13.68
N ASP A 84 9.30 14.45 14.10
CA ASP A 84 9.04 14.67 15.52
C ASP A 84 8.25 13.49 16.10
N TYR A 85 8.98 12.61 16.78
CA TYR A 85 8.41 11.45 17.49
C TYR A 85 7.58 11.83 18.71
N SER A 86 7.70 13.06 19.20
CA SER A 86 6.99 13.56 20.37
C SER A 86 5.62 14.13 20.01
N ASP A 87 5.34 14.40 18.73
CA ASP A 87 4.03 14.88 18.29
C ASP A 87 2.99 13.75 18.40
N ALA A 88 2.04 13.94 19.31
CA ALA A 88 0.93 13.02 19.52
C ALA A 88 0.10 12.77 18.25
N ARG A 89 0.00 13.75 17.34
CA ARG A 89 -0.72 13.60 16.07
C ARG A 89 0.00 12.65 15.13
N PHE A 90 1.34 12.70 15.10
CA PHE A 90 2.15 11.77 14.32
C PHE A 90 1.99 10.34 14.84
N LEU A 91 2.14 10.16 16.16
CA LEU A 91 1.99 8.85 16.80
C LEU A 91 0.59 8.26 16.57
N PHE A 92 -0.46 9.09 16.71
CA PHE A 92 -1.84 8.66 16.44
C PHE A 92 -2.03 8.26 14.97
N GLY A 93 -1.48 9.05 14.03
CA GLY A 93 -1.54 8.73 12.61
C GLY A 93 -0.85 7.41 12.26
N VAL A 94 0.32 7.17 12.85
CA VAL A 94 1.06 5.91 12.72
C VAL A 94 0.23 4.73 13.21
N ILE A 95 -0.29 4.82 14.44
CA ILE A 95 -1.08 3.74 15.04
C ILE A 95 -2.33 3.47 14.21
N ALA A 96 -3.02 4.53 13.76
CA ALA A 96 -4.19 4.41 12.90
C ALA A 96 -3.86 3.70 11.58
N ILE A 97 -2.78 4.07 10.92
CA ILE A 97 -2.33 3.43 9.67
C ILE A 97 -1.97 1.96 9.90
N LEU A 98 -1.25 1.66 10.99
CA LEU A 98 -0.81 0.30 11.31
C LEU A 98 -2.00 -0.63 11.60
N ILE A 99 -2.97 -0.16 12.38
CA ILE A 99 -4.21 -0.90 12.65
C ILE A 99 -5.02 -1.07 11.36
N PHE A 100 -5.21 0.01 10.61
CA PHE A 100 -6.00 0.00 9.37
C PHE A 100 -5.42 -0.99 8.35
N THR A 101 -4.11 -0.90 8.08
CA THR A 101 -3.41 -1.79 7.14
C THR A 101 -3.35 -3.23 7.65
N GLY A 102 -3.11 -3.46 8.95
CA GLY A 102 -3.11 -4.79 9.55
C GLY A 102 -4.46 -5.49 9.42
N ILE A 103 -5.56 -4.78 9.70
CA ILE A 103 -6.92 -5.31 9.57
C ILE A 103 -7.24 -5.60 8.10
N LEU A 104 -7.03 -4.64 7.20
CA LEU A 104 -7.37 -4.81 5.78
C LEU A 104 -6.58 -5.94 5.11
N SER A 105 -5.28 -6.00 5.39
CA SER A 105 -4.37 -6.98 4.79
C SER A 105 -4.66 -8.41 5.26
N GLY A 106 -4.99 -8.61 6.54
CA GLY A 106 -5.26 -9.92 7.13
C GLY A 106 -6.70 -10.41 6.95
N SER A 107 -7.68 -9.51 6.84
CA SER A 107 -9.10 -9.88 6.82
C SER A 107 -9.44 -10.80 5.65
N TYR A 108 -9.17 -10.38 4.42
CA TYR A 108 -9.61 -11.12 3.23
C TYR A 108 -8.97 -12.52 3.10
N PRO A 109 -7.64 -12.69 3.27
CA PRO A 109 -7.02 -14.02 3.30
C PRO A 109 -7.53 -14.89 4.45
N ALA A 110 -7.70 -14.34 5.65
CA ALA A 110 -8.20 -15.09 6.80
C ALA A 110 -9.64 -15.61 6.56
N PHE A 111 -10.52 -14.78 6.00
CA PHE A 111 -11.88 -15.21 5.65
C PHE A 111 -11.87 -16.29 4.56
N LEU A 112 -11.04 -16.12 3.52
CA LEU A 112 -10.91 -17.09 2.43
C LEU A 112 -10.39 -18.45 2.93
N LEU A 113 -9.24 -18.50 3.61
CA LEU A 113 -8.69 -19.77 4.12
C LEU A 113 -9.59 -20.43 5.16
N SER A 114 -10.22 -19.65 6.05
CA SER A 114 -11.11 -20.20 7.06
C SER A 114 -12.39 -20.80 6.48
N SER A 115 -12.81 -20.38 5.27
CA SER A 115 -13.99 -20.89 4.57
C SER A 115 -13.74 -22.17 3.77
N PHE A 116 -12.49 -22.63 3.63
CA PHE A 116 -12.17 -23.87 2.92
C PHE A 116 -12.80 -25.09 3.61
N ILE A 117 -13.74 -25.76 2.94
CA ILE A 117 -14.34 -27.01 3.38
C ILE A 117 -13.84 -28.11 2.43
N PRO A 118 -12.98 -29.04 2.91
CA PRO A 118 -12.37 -30.09 2.08
C PRO A 118 -13.39 -30.95 1.29
N ALA A 119 -14.58 -31.16 1.87
CA ALA A 119 -15.62 -32.02 1.31
C ALA A 119 -16.31 -31.45 0.05
N ARG A 120 -16.30 -30.13 -0.20
CA ARG A 120 -16.91 -29.53 -1.39
C ARG A 120 -15.95 -29.46 -2.58
N THR A 121 -14.65 -29.31 -2.33
CA THR A 121 -13.62 -29.30 -3.38
C THR A 121 -13.37 -30.68 -4.00
N LEU A 122 -13.64 -31.77 -3.27
CA LEU A 122 -13.48 -33.14 -3.78
C LEU A 122 -14.64 -33.60 -4.70
N LYS A 123 -15.79 -32.91 -4.66
CA LYS A 123 -16.99 -33.23 -5.46
C LYS A 123 -17.07 -32.50 -6.81
N GLY A 124 -16.07 -31.68 -7.16
CA GLY A 124 -16.00 -31.02 -8.48
C GLY A 124 -17.05 -29.92 -8.73
N GLU A 125 -17.95 -29.64 -7.78
CA GLU A 125 -18.94 -28.56 -7.88
C GLU A 125 -18.31 -27.18 -7.59
N VAL A 126 -17.33 -26.77 -8.42
CA VAL A 126 -16.96 -25.36 -8.49
C VAL A 126 -18.03 -24.68 -9.34
N LYS A 127 -19.16 -24.33 -8.70
CA LYS A 127 -20.10 -23.39 -9.32
C LYS A 127 -19.31 -22.13 -9.70
N SER A 128 -19.23 -21.83 -10.99
CA SER A 128 -18.76 -20.54 -11.51
C SER A 128 -19.65 -19.44 -10.93
N GLY A 129 -19.29 -18.97 -9.74
CA GLY A 129 -19.91 -17.82 -9.10
C GLY A 129 -19.55 -16.52 -9.82
N PRO A 130 -20.16 -15.39 -9.41
CA PRO A 130 -19.89 -14.08 -9.97
C PRO A 130 -18.39 -13.72 -9.89
N VAL A 131 -17.99 -12.71 -10.68
CA VAL A 131 -16.61 -12.18 -10.77
C VAL A 131 -15.88 -12.30 -9.44
N SER A 132 -14.77 -13.05 -9.42
CA SER A 132 -13.95 -13.21 -8.21
C SER A 132 -13.60 -11.83 -7.65
N PHE A 133 -13.83 -11.61 -6.35
CA PHE A 133 -13.49 -10.35 -5.68
C PHE A 133 -12.02 -9.97 -5.89
N ARG A 134 -11.13 -10.97 -5.98
CA ARG A 134 -9.73 -10.80 -6.40
C ARG A 134 -9.59 -10.11 -7.77
N ARG A 135 -10.41 -10.49 -8.76
CA ARG A 135 -10.39 -9.87 -10.10
C ARG A 135 -10.78 -8.39 -10.02
N VAL A 136 -11.78 -8.05 -9.22
CA VAL A 136 -12.17 -6.64 -8.98
C VAL A 136 -11.04 -5.86 -8.32
N LEU A 137 -10.44 -6.42 -7.25
CA LEU A 137 -9.30 -5.81 -6.56
C LEU A 137 -8.10 -5.58 -7.49
N VAL A 138 -7.75 -6.57 -8.31
CA VAL A 138 -6.65 -6.46 -9.28
C VAL A 138 -6.92 -5.36 -10.31
N ILE A 139 -8.13 -5.30 -10.86
CA ILE A 139 -8.51 -4.26 -11.83
C ILE A 139 -8.38 -2.89 -11.16
N LEU A 140 -8.93 -2.71 -9.96
CA LEU A 140 -8.87 -1.44 -9.22
C LEU A 140 -7.42 -1.02 -8.93
N GLN A 141 -6.56 -1.95 -8.50
CA GLN A 141 -5.15 -1.69 -8.25
C GLN A 141 -4.44 -1.15 -9.50
N PHE A 142 -4.61 -1.83 -10.64
CA PHE A 142 -3.98 -1.42 -11.90
C PHE A 142 -4.57 -0.12 -12.43
N SER A 143 -5.88 0.12 -12.29
CA SER A 143 -6.51 1.39 -12.66
C SER A 143 -5.90 2.56 -11.90
N ILE A 144 -5.71 2.44 -10.58
CA ILE A 144 -5.08 3.50 -9.77
C ILE A 144 -3.61 3.70 -10.16
N ALA A 145 -2.87 2.62 -10.39
CA ALA A 145 -1.47 2.70 -10.81
C ALA A 145 -1.31 3.40 -12.16
N ILE A 146 -2.13 3.05 -13.16
CA ILE A 146 -2.13 3.69 -14.48
C ILE A 146 -2.47 5.17 -14.36
N LEU A 147 -3.50 5.52 -13.57
CA LEU A 147 -3.88 6.90 -13.33
C LEU A 147 -2.72 7.71 -12.72
N MET A 148 -2.03 7.15 -11.73
CA MET A 148 -0.85 7.78 -11.10
C MET A 148 0.30 8.02 -12.09
N ILE A 149 0.56 7.05 -12.97
CA ILE A 149 1.59 7.19 -14.02
C ILE A 149 1.22 8.31 -15.00
N ILE A 150 -0.03 8.36 -15.46
CA ILE A 150 -0.51 9.41 -16.37
C ILE A 150 -0.42 10.79 -15.70
N CYS A 151 -0.90 10.92 -14.46
CA CYS A 151 -0.83 12.19 -13.71
C CYS A 151 0.61 12.67 -13.54
N THR A 152 1.52 11.78 -13.13
CA THR A 152 2.94 12.12 -12.95
C THR A 152 3.58 12.53 -14.27
N GLY A 153 3.32 11.78 -15.36
CA GLY A 153 3.81 12.12 -16.69
C GLY A 153 3.28 13.45 -17.21
N MET A 154 2.01 13.77 -16.95
CA MET A 154 1.40 15.04 -17.33
C MET A 154 2.02 16.21 -16.57
N VAL A 155 2.17 16.09 -15.26
CA VAL A 155 2.82 17.12 -14.42
C VAL A 155 4.27 17.32 -14.84
N TYR A 156 5.00 16.23 -15.11
CA TYR A 156 6.37 16.30 -15.61
C TYR A 156 6.44 17.07 -16.93
N ARG A 157 5.58 16.74 -17.90
CA ARG A 157 5.52 17.46 -19.19
C ARG A 157 5.15 18.94 -19.01
N GLN A 158 4.25 19.26 -18.09
CA GLN A 158 3.88 20.65 -17.78
C GLN A 158 5.05 21.42 -17.16
N LEU A 159 5.78 20.82 -16.22
CA LEU A 159 6.98 21.42 -15.63
C LEU A 159 8.04 21.69 -16.70
N THR A 160 8.33 20.70 -17.55
CA THR A 160 9.26 20.87 -18.67
C THR A 160 8.79 21.94 -19.65
N TYR A 161 7.49 22.02 -19.94
CA TYR A 161 6.93 23.05 -20.80
C TYR A 161 7.08 24.45 -20.21
N ILE A 162 6.86 24.62 -18.90
CA ILE A 162 7.03 25.89 -18.21
C ILE A 162 8.50 26.31 -18.15
N GLN A 163 9.40 25.37 -17.85
CA GLN A 163 10.85 25.64 -17.78
C GLN A 163 11.47 25.96 -19.14
N ASN A 164 11.01 25.31 -20.21
CA ASN A 164 11.53 25.53 -21.56
C ASN A 164 10.70 26.51 -22.39
N ARG A 165 9.58 27.02 -21.86
CA ARG A 165 8.86 28.12 -22.50
C ARG A 165 9.76 29.34 -22.41
N ASN A 166 10.17 29.82 -23.57
CA ASN A 166 10.84 31.11 -23.68
C ASN A 166 9.89 32.17 -23.11
N LEU A 167 10.22 32.74 -21.95
CA LEU A 167 9.38 33.70 -21.24
C LEU A 167 9.17 35.00 -22.04
N GLY A 168 9.89 35.18 -23.16
CA GLY A 168 9.93 36.44 -23.91
C GLY A 168 10.56 37.58 -23.13
N ILE A 169 11.10 37.29 -21.93
CA ILE A 169 11.76 38.22 -21.03
C ILE A 169 13.22 37.78 -20.94
N ASN A 170 14.11 38.60 -21.48
CA ASN A 170 15.55 38.47 -21.31
C ASN A 170 15.90 38.91 -19.89
N THR A 171 16.09 37.96 -18.97
CA THR A 171 16.49 38.25 -17.58
C THR A 171 17.87 38.92 -17.48
N ASP A 172 18.65 38.91 -18.56
CA ASP A 172 19.97 39.54 -18.65
C ASP A 172 19.92 41.06 -18.94
N GLN A 173 18.72 41.64 -19.21
CA GLN A 173 18.56 43.06 -19.57
C GLN A 173 17.46 43.78 -18.78
N VAL A 174 17.24 43.41 -17.52
CA VAL A 174 16.30 44.13 -16.65
C VAL A 174 17.01 45.36 -16.04
N ILE A 175 16.72 46.55 -16.56
CA ILE A 175 17.21 47.82 -16.00
C ILE A 175 16.41 48.16 -14.74
N TYR A 176 17.09 48.21 -13.60
CA TYR A 176 16.53 48.75 -12.37
C TYR A 176 16.52 50.29 -12.45
N VAL A 177 15.34 50.90 -12.50
CA VAL A 177 15.18 52.35 -12.36
C VAL A 177 14.82 52.64 -10.89
N PRO A 178 15.73 53.21 -10.08
CA PRO A 178 15.37 53.69 -8.76
C PRO A 178 14.44 54.90 -8.92
N VAL A 179 13.28 54.82 -8.27
CA VAL A 179 12.35 55.95 -8.18
C VAL A 179 12.90 56.88 -7.10
N VAL A 180 13.19 58.13 -7.50
CA VAL A 180 13.66 59.24 -6.64
C VAL A 180 12.53 59.74 -5.75
#